data_AF-I3ZB42-F1
#
_entry.id   AF-I3ZB42-F1
#
_cell.length_a   1.000
_cell.length_b   1.000
_cell.length_c   1.000
_cell.angle_alpha   90.00
_cell.angle_beta   90.00
_cell.angle_gamma   90.00
#
_symmetry.space_group_name_H-M   'P 1'
#
loop_
_entity.id
_entity.type
_entity.pdbx_description
1 polymer ?
#
loop_
_entity_poly.entity_id
_entity_poly.type
_entity_poly.pdbx_seq_one_letter_code
_entity_poly.pdbx_strand_id
1 'polypeptide(L)'
;MKTKILFASLLATAFVSTMAAQDSKAFLGRWDLTVTPSTGKAYPQWIELKENGGKMEGRVQPRGGGWHPIAGAHLESGKLIVDLGETGAAASTTWELTTPSAGKLTGIEKRGDAADGLTIAGAKAPSLDRPMPKAWTKPRPLFDGKDLKGWEPIGNVENNKWIARNGELVNDNPETPGRRGPGAANIKTTEKFQDFKLHIEVNCPEGGNSGIYLRGRYELQVGTEGGKLPSHEMGAIYSHYPPPAGSELGLGKWTSFDVTFVGRHVTVLRDGKMYHDNVEIPGPTGGALDSNESEPGPFFLQGDHHGVIAYRNITISVPKK
;
A
#
# COMPACT_ATOMS: atom_id res chain seq x y z
N MET A 1 -12.79 -76.90 15.05
CA MET A 1 -12.80 -75.44 15.28
C MET A 1 -11.58 -74.82 14.60
N LYS A 2 -11.77 -74.04 13.53
CA LYS A 2 -10.73 -73.21 12.91
C LYS A 2 -11.32 -71.83 12.68
N THR A 3 -10.98 -70.89 13.55
CA THR A 3 -11.46 -69.50 13.48
C THR A 3 -10.59 -68.75 12.48
N LYS A 4 -11.18 -68.30 11.37
CA LYS A 4 -10.56 -67.35 10.44
C LYS A 4 -10.81 -65.94 10.98
N ILE A 5 -9.76 -65.24 11.34
CA ILE A 5 -9.80 -63.79 11.64
C ILE A 5 -9.66 -63.06 10.30
N LEU A 6 -10.71 -62.35 9.88
CA LEU A 6 -10.63 -61.38 8.80
C LEU A 6 -9.89 -60.13 9.31
N PHE A 7 -8.79 -59.79 8.66
CA PHE A 7 -8.20 -58.45 8.73
C PHE A 7 -9.08 -57.51 7.89
N ALA A 8 -9.83 -56.62 8.55
CA ALA A 8 -10.47 -55.49 7.91
C ALA A 8 -9.40 -54.40 7.68
N SER A 9 -9.18 -54.08 6.42
CA SER A 9 -8.24 -53.08 5.91
C SER A 9 -8.52 -51.67 6.43
N LEU A 10 -7.50 -51.04 7.03
CA LEU A 10 -7.40 -49.60 7.21
C LEU A 10 -7.40 -48.93 5.82
N LEU A 11 -8.52 -48.30 5.45
CA LEU A 11 -8.61 -47.43 4.28
C LEU A 11 -9.39 -46.16 4.66
N ALA A 12 -8.89 -45.39 5.63
CA ALA A 12 -9.55 -44.17 6.10
C ALA A 12 -8.62 -42.93 6.19
N THR A 13 -7.32 -43.07 5.92
CA THR A 13 -6.33 -42.00 6.16
C THR A 13 -5.95 -41.18 4.92
N ALA A 14 -6.38 -41.57 3.71
CA ALA A 14 -6.01 -40.87 2.47
C ALA A 14 -7.02 -39.80 1.99
N PHE A 15 -8.27 -39.82 2.48
CA PHE A 15 -9.32 -38.89 2.04
C PHE A 15 -9.40 -37.58 2.84
N VAL A 16 -8.97 -37.59 4.12
CA VAL A 16 -9.05 -36.40 5.00
C VAL A 16 -7.98 -35.36 4.64
N SER A 17 -6.78 -35.83 4.26
CA SER A 17 -5.66 -34.97 3.85
C SER A 17 -5.92 -34.23 2.54
N THR A 18 -6.65 -34.83 1.60
CA THR A 18 -6.98 -34.18 0.32
C THR A 18 -7.99 -33.05 0.46
N MET A 19 -8.96 -33.15 1.40
CA MET A 19 -9.94 -32.08 1.62
C MET A 19 -9.33 -30.88 2.36
N ALA A 20 -8.56 -31.11 3.43
CA ALA A 20 -7.88 -30.03 4.16
C ALA A 20 -6.84 -29.27 3.31
N ALA A 21 -6.13 -29.97 2.40
CA ALA A 21 -5.21 -29.35 1.45
C ALA A 21 -5.92 -28.63 0.28
N GLN A 22 -7.18 -28.96 0.01
CA GLN A 22 -8.01 -28.27 -0.98
C GLN A 22 -8.59 -26.97 -0.40
N ASP A 23 -8.85 -26.92 0.90
CA ASP A 23 -9.37 -25.74 1.61
C ASP A 23 -8.33 -24.61 1.78
N SER A 24 -7.06 -24.93 2.02
CA SER A 24 -6.01 -23.91 2.22
C SER A 24 -5.73 -23.10 0.95
N LYS A 25 -5.84 -23.75 -0.22
CA LYS A 25 -5.62 -23.13 -1.54
C LYS A 25 -6.58 -22.00 -1.84
N ALA A 26 -7.78 -22.03 -1.26
CA ALA A 26 -8.77 -20.96 -1.42
C ALA A 26 -8.28 -19.61 -0.86
N PHE A 27 -7.33 -19.63 0.08
CA PHE A 27 -6.78 -18.43 0.71
C PHE A 27 -5.46 -17.96 0.08
N LEU A 28 -4.76 -18.80 -0.69
CA LEU A 28 -3.46 -18.46 -1.25
C LEU A 28 -3.54 -17.34 -2.30
N GLY A 29 -2.56 -16.45 -2.32
CA GLY A 29 -2.39 -15.33 -3.24
C GLY A 29 -2.55 -13.97 -2.57
N ARG A 30 -2.71 -12.92 -3.40
CA ARG A 30 -2.82 -11.52 -2.97
C ARG A 30 -4.27 -11.10 -2.79
N TRP A 31 -4.55 -10.30 -1.78
CA TRP A 31 -5.90 -9.89 -1.39
C TRP A 31 -5.95 -8.43 -0.96
N ASP A 32 -6.89 -7.72 -1.56
CA ASP A 32 -7.29 -6.37 -1.19
C ASP A 32 -8.28 -6.45 -0.03
N LEU A 33 -7.98 -5.82 1.10
CA LEU A 33 -8.80 -5.89 2.32
C LEU A 33 -9.31 -4.51 2.71
N THR A 34 -10.57 -4.44 3.12
CA THR A 34 -11.15 -3.29 3.81
C THR A 34 -11.47 -3.68 5.24
N VAL A 35 -10.87 -2.98 6.20
CA VAL A 35 -11.18 -3.14 7.61
C VAL A 35 -12.17 -2.07 8.04
N THR A 36 -13.28 -2.49 8.64
CA THR A 36 -14.31 -1.59 9.17
C THR A 36 -14.38 -1.74 10.69
N PRO A 37 -13.92 -0.72 11.44
CA PRO A 37 -14.08 -0.67 12.89
C PRO A 37 -15.54 -0.39 13.30
N SER A 38 -15.90 -0.69 14.55
CA SER A 38 -17.22 -0.33 15.11
C SER A 38 -17.45 1.18 15.20
N THR A 39 -16.35 1.95 15.33
CA THR A 39 -16.35 3.41 15.31
C THR A 39 -15.22 3.93 14.44
N GLY A 40 -15.46 5.04 13.73
CA GLY A 40 -14.50 5.62 12.80
C GLY A 40 -14.71 5.17 11.35
N LYS A 41 -13.74 5.50 10.49
CA LYS A 41 -13.81 5.22 9.05
C LYS A 41 -13.13 3.89 8.74
N ALA A 42 -13.72 3.16 7.79
CA ALA A 42 -13.06 2.00 7.19
C ALA A 42 -11.74 2.41 6.52
N TYR A 43 -10.80 1.48 6.45
CA TYR A 43 -9.47 1.72 5.91
C TYR A 43 -8.91 0.50 5.17
N PRO A 44 -7.99 0.72 4.21
CA PRO A 44 -7.41 -0.37 3.47
C PRO A 44 -6.33 -1.10 4.26
N GLN A 45 -6.22 -2.39 3.97
CA GLN A 45 -5.09 -3.27 4.26
C GLN A 45 -4.91 -4.22 3.07
N TRP A 46 -3.83 -4.98 3.07
CA TRP A 46 -3.57 -5.97 2.04
C TRP A 46 -2.78 -7.16 2.60
N ILE A 47 -2.96 -8.34 2.01
CA ILE A 47 -2.19 -9.54 2.40
C ILE A 47 -1.81 -10.38 1.18
N GLU A 48 -0.62 -10.97 1.23
CA GLU A 48 -0.18 -12.04 0.32
C GLU A 48 0.12 -13.30 1.11
N LEU A 49 -0.53 -14.39 0.74
CA LEU A 49 -0.35 -15.72 1.32
C LEU A 49 0.24 -16.67 0.28
N LYS A 50 1.23 -17.46 0.67
CA LYS A 50 1.90 -18.47 -0.16
C LYS A 50 2.00 -19.77 0.62
N GLU A 51 2.07 -20.87 -0.12
CA GLU A 51 2.35 -22.19 0.43
C GLU A 51 3.79 -22.56 0.10
N ASN A 52 4.55 -22.94 1.13
CA ASN A 52 5.93 -23.38 0.99
C ASN A 52 6.17 -24.61 1.87
N GLY A 53 6.40 -25.76 1.25
CA GLY A 53 6.62 -27.03 1.96
C GLY A 53 5.46 -27.45 2.87
N GLY A 54 4.20 -27.13 2.51
CA GLY A 54 3.01 -27.42 3.31
C GLY A 54 2.75 -26.44 4.47
N LYS A 55 3.61 -25.42 4.64
CA LYS A 55 3.40 -24.30 5.58
C LYS A 55 2.84 -23.10 4.83
N MET A 56 1.83 -22.44 5.42
CA MET A 56 1.36 -21.15 4.93
C MET A 56 2.25 -20.04 5.48
N GLU A 57 2.80 -19.24 4.58
CA GLU A 57 3.62 -18.07 4.86
C GLU A 57 3.05 -16.85 4.13
N GLY A 58 3.48 -15.65 4.49
CA GLY A 58 2.93 -14.47 3.87
C GLY A 58 3.45 -13.17 4.43
N ARG A 59 2.89 -12.08 3.92
CA ARG A 59 3.14 -10.72 4.38
C ARG A 59 1.88 -9.90 4.34
N VAL A 60 1.81 -8.92 5.23
CA VAL A 60 0.69 -7.99 5.37
C VAL A 60 1.18 -6.57 5.14
N GLN A 61 0.37 -5.77 4.47
CA GLN A 61 0.48 -4.31 4.49
C GLN A 61 -0.60 -3.77 5.43
N PRO A 62 -0.23 -3.25 6.61
CA PRO A 62 -1.17 -2.57 7.51
C PRO A 62 -1.63 -1.23 6.93
N ARG A 63 -2.58 -0.57 7.60
CA ARG A 63 -3.13 0.74 7.20
C ARG A 63 -2.07 1.80 6.90
N GLY A 64 -0.97 1.80 7.64
CA GLY A 64 0.14 2.73 7.50
C GLY A 64 1.44 2.07 7.91
N GLY A 65 2.57 2.68 7.57
CA GLY A 65 3.90 2.07 7.71
C GLY A 65 4.16 1.01 6.64
N GLY A 66 5.31 0.34 6.73
CA GLY A 66 5.74 -0.66 5.75
C GLY A 66 5.03 -2.01 5.90
N TRP A 67 5.10 -2.82 4.86
CA TRP A 67 4.67 -4.22 4.94
C TRP A 67 5.60 -5.01 5.86
N HIS A 68 5.09 -6.08 6.45
CA HIS A 68 5.90 -7.01 7.25
C HIS A 68 5.43 -8.45 7.06
N PRO A 69 6.30 -9.46 7.31
CA PRO A 69 5.87 -10.85 7.30
C PRO A 69 4.80 -11.10 8.37
N ILE A 70 3.91 -12.05 8.10
CA ILE A 70 3.02 -12.60 9.13
C ILE A 70 3.84 -13.49 10.08
N ALA A 71 3.46 -13.56 11.36
CA ALA A 71 4.08 -14.46 12.32
C ALA A 71 3.73 -15.93 12.03
N GLY A 72 2.52 -16.18 11.54
CA GLY A 72 2.11 -17.50 11.09
C GLY A 72 0.70 -17.52 10.51
N ALA A 73 0.36 -18.61 9.84
CA ALA A 73 -1.01 -18.87 9.42
C ALA A 73 -1.32 -20.38 9.46
N HIS A 74 -2.53 -20.72 9.87
CA HIS A 74 -3.01 -22.10 9.90
C HIS A 74 -4.53 -22.16 9.75
N LEU A 75 -5.05 -23.32 9.33
CA LEU A 75 -6.48 -23.56 9.29
C LEU A 75 -6.96 -24.10 10.64
N GLU A 76 -8.07 -23.54 11.13
CA GLU A 76 -8.76 -24.01 12.32
C GLU A 76 -10.27 -23.97 12.06
N SER A 77 -10.95 -25.12 12.16
CA SER A 77 -12.41 -25.22 12.00
C SER A 77 -12.96 -24.56 10.72
N GLY A 78 -12.25 -24.69 9.59
CA GLY A 78 -12.64 -24.11 8.30
C GLY A 78 -12.38 -22.60 8.15
N LYS A 79 -11.75 -21.98 9.15
CA LYS A 79 -11.26 -20.60 9.08
C LYS A 79 -9.75 -20.60 8.89
N LEU A 80 -9.24 -19.61 8.16
CA LEU A 80 -7.82 -19.28 8.19
C LEU A 80 -7.56 -18.35 9.37
N ILE A 81 -6.70 -18.80 10.28
CA ILE A 81 -6.15 -17.99 11.36
C ILE A 81 -4.82 -17.42 10.88
N VAL A 82 -4.72 -16.10 10.82
CA VAL A 82 -3.48 -15.38 10.47
C VAL A 82 -3.00 -14.63 11.71
N ASP A 83 -1.83 -14.99 12.20
CA ASP A 83 -1.15 -14.28 13.28
C ASP A 83 -0.20 -13.24 12.66
N LEU A 84 -0.45 -11.97 12.94
CA LEU A 84 0.41 -10.87 12.49
C LEU A 84 1.56 -10.59 13.46
N GLY A 85 1.56 -11.24 14.62
CA GLY A 85 2.50 -11.01 15.71
C GLY A 85 2.21 -9.73 16.51
N GLU A 86 3.14 -9.41 17.41
CA GLU A 86 3.15 -8.15 18.15
C GLU A 86 3.94 -7.09 17.37
N THR A 87 3.44 -5.86 17.37
CA THR A 87 4.16 -4.71 16.79
C THR A 87 4.58 -3.75 17.90
N GLY A 88 5.84 -3.87 18.34
CA GLY A 88 6.35 -3.07 19.47
C GLY A 88 5.66 -3.45 20.77
N ALA A 89 5.09 -2.47 21.49
CA ALA A 89 4.35 -2.68 22.74
C ALA A 89 2.85 -2.97 22.54
N ALA A 90 2.40 -3.12 21.29
CA ALA A 90 1.00 -3.40 20.97
C ALA A 90 0.66 -4.89 21.18
N ALA A 91 -0.56 -5.15 21.62
CA ALA A 91 -1.09 -6.51 21.73
C ALA A 91 -1.04 -7.25 20.38
N SER A 92 -0.93 -8.58 20.44
CA SER A 92 -0.94 -9.44 19.26
C SER A 92 -2.18 -9.18 18.41
N THR A 93 -2.01 -9.19 17.08
CA THR A 93 -3.10 -9.02 16.14
C THR A 93 -3.33 -10.32 15.37
N THR A 94 -4.56 -10.82 15.41
CA THR A 94 -4.94 -12.07 14.74
C THR A 94 -6.14 -11.82 13.83
N TRP A 95 -6.12 -12.40 12.64
CA TRP A 95 -7.27 -12.42 11.74
C TRP A 95 -7.90 -13.80 11.68
N GLU A 96 -9.22 -13.84 11.76
CA GLU A 96 -10.01 -15.03 11.47
C GLU A 96 -10.72 -14.81 10.13
N LEU A 97 -10.31 -15.53 9.08
CA LEU A 97 -10.80 -15.34 7.72
C LEU A 97 -11.55 -16.56 7.20
N THR A 98 -12.58 -16.31 6.38
CA THR A 98 -13.34 -17.31 5.62
C THR A 98 -13.48 -16.89 4.16
N THR A 99 -13.73 -17.85 3.28
CA THR A 99 -13.95 -17.64 1.84
C THR A 99 -15.42 -17.92 1.49
N PRO A 100 -16.33 -16.93 1.60
CA PRO A 100 -17.76 -17.18 1.34
C PRO A 100 -18.07 -17.53 -0.12
N SER A 101 -17.17 -17.15 -1.04
CA SER A 101 -17.22 -17.52 -2.46
C SER A 101 -15.83 -17.33 -3.09
N ALA A 102 -15.64 -17.88 -4.29
CA ALA A 102 -14.38 -17.74 -5.03
C ALA A 102 -13.99 -16.26 -5.20
N GLY A 103 -12.76 -15.92 -4.79
CA GLY A 103 -12.23 -14.55 -4.91
C GLY A 103 -12.77 -13.55 -3.88
N LYS A 104 -13.46 -14.02 -2.84
CA LYS A 104 -13.89 -13.21 -1.69
C LYS A 104 -13.32 -13.73 -0.38
N LEU A 105 -12.97 -12.81 0.50
CA LEU A 105 -12.68 -13.07 1.92
C LEU A 105 -13.64 -12.28 2.79
N THR A 106 -13.99 -12.85 3.93
CA THR A 106 -14.64 -12.16 5.04
C THR A 106 -13.98 -12.57 6.33
N GLY A 107 -13.99 -11.71 7.34
CA GLY A 107 -13.37 -12.10 8.61
C GLY A 107 -13.42 -11.03 9.68
N ILE A 108 -12.67 -11.29 10.73
CA ILE A 108 -12.55 -10.42 11.90
C ILE A 108 -11.06 -10.25 12.24
N GLU A 109 -10.62 -9.01 12.40
CA GLU A 109 -9.35 -8.65 13.05
C GLU A 109 -9.58 -8.50 14.54
N LYS A 110 -8.81 -9.23 15.35
CA LYS A 110 -8.76 -9.11 16.80
C LYS A 110 -7.42 -8.53 17.22
N ARG A 111 -7.43 -7.65 18.23
CA ARG A 111 -6.23 -7.05 18.83
C ARG A 111 -6.23 -7.34 20.32
N GLY A 112 -5.33 -8.21 20.77
CA GLY A 112 -5.34 -8.75 22.13
C GLY A 112 -6.68 -9.39 22.50
N ASP A 113 -7.09 -9.21 23.76
CA ASP A 113 -8.33 -9.77 24.33
C ASP A 113 -9.59 -8.91 24.05
N ALA A 114 -9.53 -7.99 23.07
CA ALA A 114 -10.67 -7.15 22.74
C ALA A 114 -11.89 -8.01 22.35
N ALA A 115 -13.00 -7.84 23.07
CA ALA A 115 -14.23 -8.60 22.86
C ALA A 115 -14.85 -8.35 21.48
N ASP A 116 -14.73 -7.13 20.97
CA ASP A 116 -15.23 -6.72 19.66
C ASP A 116 -14.07 -6.63 18.66
N GLY A 117 -14.08 -7.50 17.66
CA GLY A 117 -13.13 -7.43 16.55
C GLY A 117 -13.58 -6.50 15.42
N LEU A 118 -12.63 -6.06 14.59
CA LEU A 118 -12.90 -5.23 13.42
C LEU A 118 -13.30 -6.12 12.24
N THR A 119 -14.32 -5.74 11.48
CA THR A 119 -14.76 -6.55 10.34
C THR A 119 -13.83 -6.40 9.15
N ILE A 120 -13.50 -7.51 8.50
CA ILE A 120 -12.68 -7.56 7.28
C ILE A 120 -13.59 -8.00 6.13
N ALA A 121 -13.55 -7.23 5.04
CA ALA A 121 -14.04 -7.64 3.74
C ALA A 121 -12.89 -7.65 2.75
N GLY A 122 -12.69 -8.75 2.04
CA GLY A 122 -11.59 -8.93 1.11
C GLY A 122 -12.03 -9.35 -0.28
N ALA A 123 -11.26 -8.92 -1.28
CA ALA A 123 -11.39 -9.35 -2.66
C ALA A 123 -10.03 -9.79 -3.19
N LYS A 124 -10.03 -10.72 -4.15
CA LYS A 124 -8.79 -11.13 -4.79
C LYS A 124 -8.14 -9.94 -5.47
N ALA A 125 -6.88 -9.68 -5.18
CA ALA A 125 -6.14 -8.59 -5.81
C ALA A 125 -6.05 -8.87 -7.32
N PRO A 126 -6.36 -7.89 -8.18
CA PRO A 126 -6.25 -8.06 -9.62
C PRO A 126 -4.77 -8.20 -10.04
N SER A 127 -4.52 -8.83 -11.19
CA SER A 127 -3.14 -8.94 -11.72
C SER A 127 -2.60 -7.58 -12.20
N LEU A 128 -3.43 -6.77 -12.85
CA LEU A 128 -3.08 -5.46 -13.40
C LEU A 128 -1.85 -5.45 -14.32
N ASP A 129 -1.47 -6.59 -14.88
CA ASP A 129 -0.46 -6.64 -15.93
C ASP A 129 -1.09 -6.18 -17.25
N ARG A 130 -0.72 -4.97 -17.70
CA ARG A 130 -1.29 -4.32 -18.87
C ARG A 130 -0.19 -3.92 -19.85
N PRO A 131 -0.44 -4.04 -21.17
CA PRO A 131 0.54 -3.61 -22.16
C PRO A 131 0.74 -2.09 -22.10
N MET A 132 1.99 -1.65 -22.29
CA MET A 132 2.35 -0.24 -22.39
C MET A 132 1.55 0.45 -23.51
N PRO A 133 0.87 1.58 -23.25
CA PRO A 133 0.21 2.37 -24.28
C PRO A 133 1.19 2.83 -25.38
N LYS A 134 0.77 2.68 -26.64
CA LYS A 134 1.56 3.06 -27.83
C LYS A 134 1.70 4.57 -28.00
N ALA A 135 0.77 5.35 -27.47
CA ALA A 135 0.76 6.80 -27.60
C ALA A 135 0.14 7.48 -26.37
N TRP A 136 0.68 8.64 -26.04
CA TRP A 136 0.30 9.46 -24.89
C TRP A 136 -0.19 10.83 -25.34
N THR A 137 -1.08 11.46 -24.58
CA THR A 137 -1.45 12.86 -24.79
C THR A 137 -0.23 13.77 -24.60
N LYS A 138 -0.32 15.03 -25.06
CA LYS A 138 0.65 16.04 -24.63
C LYS A 138 0.52 16.24 -23.11
N PRO A 139 1.62 16.49 -22.37
CA PRO A 139 1.53 16.81 -20.95
C PRO A 139 0.66 18.04 -20.71
N ARG A 140 -0.19 17.98 -19.69
CA ARG A 140 -0.96 19.13 -19.18
C ARG A 140 -0.68 19.34 -17.69
N PRO A 141 -0.75 20.58 -17.19
CA PRO A 141 -0.56 20.83 -15.76
C PRO A 141 -1.70 20.26 -14.92
N LEU A 142 -1.36 19.81 -13.72
CA LEU A 142 -2.28 19.50 -12.62
C LEU A 142 -2.29 20.60 -11.55
N PHE A 143 -1.35 21.53 -11.61
CA PHE A 143 -1.26 22.69 -10.73
C PHE A 143 -0.81 23.89 -11.56
N ASP A 144 -1.48 25.02 -11.41
CA ASP A 144 -1.27 26.22 -12.23
C ASP A 144 -0.42 27.31 -11.54
N GLY A 145 0.03 27.04 -10.30
CA GLY A 145 0.83 27.95 -9.50
C GLY A 145 0.05 29.00 -8.71
N LYS A 146 -1.29 29.04 -8.81
CA LYS A 146 -2.10 30.15 -8.30
C LYS A 146 -2.96 29.79 -7.10
N ASP A 147 -3.62 28.64 -7.15
CA ASP A 147 -4.52 28.18 -6.09
C ASP A 147 -4.58 26.65 -6.04
N LEU A 148 -5.35 26.10 -5.10
CA LEU A 148 -5.52 24.67 -4.94
C LEU A 148 -6.60 24.09 -5.86
N LYS A 149 -7.03 24.79 -6.92
CA LYS A 149 -8.07 24.27 -7.81
C LYS A 149 -7.63 22.94 -8.43
N GLY A 150 -8.52 21.95 -8.36
CA GLY A 150 -8.21 20.57 -8.76
C GLY A 150 -7.58 19.73 -7.66
N TRP A 151 -7.39 20.29 -6.45
CA TRP A 151 -6.88 19.62 -5.27
C TRP A 151 -7.81 19.81 -4.07
N GLU A 152 -7.96 18.79 -3.23
CA GLU A 152 -8.76 18.86 -2.01
C GLU A 152 -8.04 18.24 -0.80
N PRO A 153 -8.09 18.89 0.38
CA PRO A 153 -7.49 18.35 1.59
C PRO A 153 -8.26 17.12 2.08
N ILE A 154 -7.54 16.17 2.66
CA ILE A 154 -8.08 14.94 3.26
C ILE A 154 -7.37 14.62 4.58
N GLY A 155 -7.94 13.70 5.35
CA GLY A 155 -7.43 13.37 6.68
C GLY A 155 -7.74 14.50 7.65
N ASN A 156 -6.72 15.18 8.18
CA ASN A 156 -6.86 16.26 9.14
C ASN A 156 -7.20 17.61 8.47
N VAL A 157 -8.35 17.68 7.79
CA VAL A 157 -8.78 18.84 6.98
C VAL A 157 -8.83 20.15 7.78
N GLU A 158 -9.20 20.09 9.06
CA GLU A 158 -9.23 21.25 9.95
C GLU A 158 -7.84 21.87 10.17
N ASN A 159 -6.79 21.05 10.05
CA ASN A 159 -5.39 21.48 10.09
C ASN A 159 -4.75 21.49 8.68
N ASN A 160 -5.46 22.03 7.69
CA ASN A 160 -4.89 22.19 6.35
C ASN A 160 -3.75 23.23 6.35
N LYS A 161 -2.57 22.81 5.87
CA LYS A 161 -1.38 23.67 5.68
C LYS A 161 -0.98 23.82 4.21
N TRP A 162 -1.76 23.26 3.29
CA TRP A 162 -1.51 23.37 1.86
C TRP A 162 -1.86 24.76 1.36
N ILE A 163 -0.94 25.39 0.65
CA ILE A 163 -1.10 26.71 0.04
C ILE A 163 -0.44 26.74 -1.35
N ALA A 164 -0.96 27.59 -2.23
CA ALA A 164 -0.23 28.02 -3.41
C ALA A 164 0.61 29.25 -3.05
N ARG A 165 1.93 29.15 -3.14
CA ARG A 165 2.87 30.22 -2.78
C ARG A 165 3.99 30.28 -3.82
N ASN A 166 4.19 31.44 -4.43
CA ASN A 166 5.27 31.66 -5.42
C ASN A 166 5.27 30.69 -6.62
N GLY A 167 4.11 30.25 -7.09
CA GLY A 167 4.01 29.26 -8.16
C GLY A 167 4.22 27.81 -7.72
N GLU A 168 4.30 27.56 -6.42
CA GLU A 168 4.54 26.24 -5.81
C GLU A 168 3.33 25.80 -4.98
N LEU A 169 3.08 24.48 -4.97
CA LEU A 169 2.15 23.84 -4.07
C LEU A 169 2.91 23.44 -2.82
N VAL A 170 2.66 24.12 -1.70
CA VAL A 170 3.47 24.02 -0.48
C VAL A 170 2.64 23.46 0.66
N ASN A 171 3.16 22.42 1.33
CA ASN A 171 2.69 22.01 2.65
C ASN A 171 3.49 22.80 3.70
N ASP A 172 2.90 23.87 4.26
CA ASP A 172 3.55 24.76 5.23
C ASP A 172 3.49 24.18 6.66
N ASN A 173 4.05 22.97 6.84
CA ASN A 173 4.00 22.21 8.08
C ASN A 173 5.40 22.07 8.72
N PRO A 174 5.98 23.15 9.28
CA PRO A 174 7.32 23.12 9.86
C PRO A 174 7.40 22.14 11.04
N GLU A 175 8.53 21.47 11.16
CA GLU A 175 8.81 20.65 12.34
C GLU A 175 8.79 21.53 13.59
N THR A 176 8.07 21.10 14.62
CA THR A 176 8.07 21.75 15.93
C THR A 176 8.71 20.80 16.94
N PRO A 177 9.93 21.10 17.45
CA PRO A 177 10.62 20.23 18.40
C PRO A 177 9.73 19.85 19.59
N GLY A 178 9.68 18.56 19.90
CA GLY A 178 8.88 18.04 21.01
C GLY A 178 7.36 18.00 20.79
N ARG A 179 6.85 18.45 19.64
CA ARG A 179 5.43 18.27 19.27
C ARG A 179 5.26 17.14 18.26
N ARG A 180 4.67 16.03 18.73
CA ARG A 180 4.07 15.01 17.87
C ARG A 180 2.57 15.26 17.84
N GLY A 181 2.11 16.01 16.84
CA GLY A 181 0.68 16.22 16.57
C GLY A 181 0.15 15.23 15.52
N PRO A 182 -1.17 15.24 15.25
CA PRO A 182 -1.81 14.36 14.26
C PRO A 182 -1.44 14.68 12.79
N GLY A 183 -0.40 15.47 12.54
CA GLY A 183 -0.03 15.95 11.21
C GLY A 183 -0.94 17.06 10.66
N ALA A 184 -0.52 17.70 9.58
CA ALA A 184 -1.40 18.53 8.76
C ALA A 184 -2.34 17.67 7.90
N ALA A 185 -3.28 18.31 7.20
CA ALA A 185 -4.04 17.61 6.17
C ALA A 185 -3.09 17.04 5.10
N ASN A 186 -3.43 15.88 4.56
CA ASN A 186 -2.91 15.50 3.26
C ASN A 186 -3.72 16.18 2.16
N ILE A 187 -3.30 16.09 0.90
CA ILE A 187 -4.07 16.61 -0.23
C ILE A 187 -4.14 15.59 -1.37
N LYS A 188 -5.21 15.62 -2.17
CA LYS A 188 -5.31 14.78 -3.38
C LYS A 188 -5.92 15.54 -4.54
N THR A 189 -5.68 15.08 -5.76
CA THR A 189 -6.39 15.60 -6.94
C THR A 189 -7.87 15.23 -6.89
N THR A 190 -8.72 16.11 -7.41
CA THR A 190 -10.15 15.79 -7.61
C THR A 190 -10.37 14.90 -8.83
N GLU A 191 -9.47 14.99 -9.82
CA GLU A 191 -9.41 14.06 -10.95
C GLU A 191 -8.81 12.71 -10.54
N LYS A 192 -9.21 11.65 -11.25
CA LYS A 192 -8.71 10.28 -11.07
C LYS A 192 -8.10 9.77 -12.38
N PHE A 193 -7.03 8.99 -12.25
CA PHE A 193 -6.22 8.49 -13.35
C PHE A 193 -6.03 6.98 -13.24
N GLN A 194 -5.86 6.32 -14.39
CA GLN A 194 -5.66 4.88 -14.47
C GLN A 194 -4.22 4.55 -14.85
N ASP A 195 -3.88 4.73 -16.13
CA ASP A 195 -2.51 4.70 -16.63
C ASP A 195 -2.07 6.12 -16.94
N PHE A 196 -0.82 6.47 -16.63
CA PHE A 196 -0.32 7.83 -16.83
C PHE A 196 1.20 7.89 -16.93
N LYS A 197 1.67 9.01 -17.49
CA LYS A 197 2.99 9.56 -17.23
C LYS A 197 2.82 10.80 -16.35
N LEU A 198 3.54 10.85 -15.24
CA LEU A 198 3.59 11.98 -14.32
C LEU A 198 4.99 12.58 -14.38
N HIS A 199 5.08 13.90 -14.49
CA HIS A 199 6.26 14.65 -14.12
C HIS A 199 5.92 15.51 -12.90
N ILE A 200 6.78 15.52 -11.89
CA ILE A 200 6.61 16.30 -10.67
C ILE A 200 7.98 16.67 -10.11
N GLU A 201 8.16 17.94 -9.77
CA GLU A 201 9.33 18.41 -9.03
C GLU A 201 8.98 18.62 -7.57
N VAL A 202 9.88 18.23 -6.68
CA VAL A 202 9.72 18.37 -5.23
C VAL A 202 11.00 18.94 -4.59
N ASN A 203 10.82 19.78 -3.59
CA ASN A 203 11.85 20.17 -2.63
C ASN A 203 11.40 19.72 -1.24
N CYS A 204 12.11 18.75 -0.70
CA CYS A 204 11.91 18.23 0.65
C CYS A 204 13.07 18.68 1.53
N PRO A 205 12.85 19.41 2.65
CA PRO A 205 13.93 19.88 3.51
C PRO A 205 14.63 18.70 4.22
N GLU A 206 15.80 18.99 4.81
CA GLU A 206 16.46 18.06 5.74
C GLU A 206 15.49 17.65 6.86
N GLY A 207 15.45 16.35 7.16
CA GLY A 207 14.50 15.78 8.12
C GLY A 207 13.03 15.75 7.65
N GLY A 208 12.71 16.26 6.46
CA GLY A 208 11.35 16.20 5.92
C GLY A 208 10.92 14.79 5.51
N ASN A 209 9.61 14.55 5.57
CA ASN A 209 8.99 13.31 5.10
C ASN A 209 7.63 13.61 4.46
N SER A 210 7.35 12.98 3.33
CA SER A 210 6.11 13.01 2.56
C SER A 210 6.10 11.80 1.60
N GLY A 211 5.13 11.77 0.70
CA GLY A 211 4.99 10.72 -0.29
C GLY A 211 4.12 11.18 -1.45
N ILE A 212 4.47 10.73 -2.64
CA ILE A 212 3.68 10.90 -3.87
C ILE A 212 2.96 9.58 -4.13
N TYR A 213 1.66 9.54 -3.85
CA TYR A 213 0.87 8.33 -4.02
C TYR A 213 0.24 8.27 -5.40
N LEU A 214 0.67 7.27 -6.16
CA LEU A 214 0.14 6.91 -7.46
C LEU A 214 -1.23 6.26 -7.28
N ARG A 215 -2.26 6.81 -7.93
CA ARG A 215 -3.67 6.41 -7.77
C ARG A 215 -4.17 6.42 -6.31
N GLY A 216 -3.48 7.15 -5.42
CA GLY A 216 -3.79 7.19 -3.99
C GLY A 216 -3.48 5.89 -3.25
N ARG A 217 -2.65 5.00 -3.82
CA ARG A 217 -2.41 3.65 -3.26
C ARG A 217 -0.96 3.24 -3.19
N TYR A 218 -0.11 3.76 -4.07
CA TYR A 218 1.29 3.31 -4.18
C TYR A 218 2.22 4.50 -3.97
N GLU A 219 2.93 4.51 -2.86
CA GLU A 219 3.80 5.59 -2.43
C GLU A 219 5.16 5.53 -3.13
N LEU A 220 5.47 6.60 -3.85
CA LEU A 220 6.84 7.00 -4.18
C LEU A 220 7.33 7.92 -3.05
N GLN A 221 8.34 7.45 -2.31
CA GLN A 221 8.80 8.08 -1.07
C GLN A 221 9.44 9.44 -1.34
N VAL A 222 9.06 10.44 -0.54
CA VAL A 222 9.67 11.77 -0.51
C VAL A 222 10.27 12.02 0.87
N GLY A 223 11.59 12.12 0.96
CA GLY A 223 12.29 12.42 2.23
C GLY A 223 13.08 11.24 2.75
N THR A 224 13.19 11.12 4.08
CA THR A 224 13.98 10.09 4.75
C THR A 224 13.35 9.63 6.05
N GLU A 225 13.54 8.35 6.40
CA GLU A 225 13.23 7.80 7.73
C GLU A 225 14.50 7.53 8.56
N GLY A 226 15.61 8.16 8.21
CA GLY A 226 16.87 8.09 8.95
C GLY A 226 17.78 6.92 8.55
N GLY A 227 17.61 6.35 7.37
CA GLY A 227 18.57 5.44 6.74
C GLY A 227 18.53 3.99 7.24
N LYS A 228 17.61 3.63 8.13
CA LYS A 228 17.54 2.27 8.70
C LYS A 228 17.09 1.23 7.67
N LEU A 229 16.14 1.61 6.81
CA LEU A 229 15.60 0.76 5.75
C LEU A 229 15.73 1.50 4.42
N PRO A 230 16.59 1.05 3.49
CA PRO A 230 16.74 1.71 2.19
C PRO A 230 15.42 1.86 1.41
N SER A 231 14.45 0.96 1.60
CA SER A 231 13.13 1.04 0.97
C SER A 231 12.20 2.11 1.56
N HIS A 232 12.68 2.89 2.53
CA HIS A 232 11.95 3.99 3.18
C HIS A 232 12.62 5.36 2.88
N GLU A 233 13.53 5.39 1.91
CA GLU A 233 14.32 6.57 1.56
C GLU A 233 13.86 7.20 0.24
N MET A 234 14.22 8.47 0.02
CA MET A 234 13.83 9.28 -1.14
C MET A 234 13.95 8.51 -2.47
N GLY A 235 12.83 8.40 -3.18
CA GLY A 235 12.72 7.71 -4.46
C GLY A 235 12.50 6.21 -4.37
N ALA A 236 12.35 5.62 -3.18
CA ALA A 236 11.87 4.25 -3.01
C ALA A 236 10.39 4.13 -3.45
N ILE A 237 10.01 2.95 -3.94
CA ILE A 237 8.61 2.52 -3.83
C ILE A 237 8.47 2.01 -2.40
N TYR A 238 7.74 2.76 -1.58
CA TYR A 238 7.82 2.65 -0.12
C TYR A 238 7.67 1.20 0.35
N SER A 239 8.60 0.79 1.22
CA SER A 239 8.73 -0.55 1.78
C SER A 239 9.03 -1.69 0.78
N HIS A 240 8.78 -1.52 -0.52
CA HIS A 240 8.97 -2.57 -1.53
C HIS A 240 10.32 -2.52 -2.26
N TYR A 241 10.65 -1.37 -2.86
CA TYR A 241 11.82 -1.25 -3.74
C TYR A 241 12.69 -0.08 -3.29
N PRO A 242 13.92 -0.33 -2.80
CA PRO A 242 14.84 0.74 -2.45
C PRO A 242 15.32 1.50 -3.68
N PRO A 243 15.78 2.76 -3.53
CA PRO A 243 16.49 3.44 -4.61
C PRO A 243 17.79 2.69 -4.94
N PRO A 244 18.40 2.93 -6.12
CA PRO A 244 19.70 2.37 -6.47
C PRO A 244 20.75 2.59 -5.38
N ALA A 245 21.60 1.59 -5.15
CA ALA A 245 22.65 1.68 -4.13
C ALA A 245 23.55 2.91 -4.38
N GLY A 246 23.83 3.68 -3.31
CA GLY A 246 24.63 4.90 -3.39
C GLY A 246 23.89 6.15 -3.88
N SER A 247 22.58 6.05 -4.11
CA SER A 247 21.73 7.22 -4.39
C SER A 247 21.81 8.26 -3.26
N GLU A 248 22.01 9.53 -3.61
CA GLU A 248 21.90 10.63 -2.66
C GLU A 248 20.43 10.97 -2.35
N LEU A 249 20.15 11.40 -1.12
CA LEU A 249 18.79 11.81 -0.73
C LEU A 249 18.35 13.11 -1.40
N GLY A 250 19.28 14.01 -1.75
CA GLY A 250 18.97 15.29 -2.42
C GLY A 250 18.03 16.21 -1.63
N LEU A 251 18.03 16.12 -0.30
CA LEU A 251 17.23 16.98 0.58
C LEU A 251 17.66 18.45 0.47
N GLY A 252 16.71 19.36 0.67
CA GLY A 252 16.84 20.81 0.52
C GLY A 252 16.99 21.30 -0.93
N LYS A 253 17.06 20.40 -1.91
CA LYS A 253 17.20 20.73 -3.33
C LYS A 253 15.94 20.32 -4.09
N TRP A 254 15.69 21.03 -5.19
CA TRP A 254 14.70 20.58 -6.16
C TRP A 254 15.21 19.31 -6.85
N THR A 255 14.37 18.29 -6.87
CA THR A 255 14.57 17.04 -7.59
C THR A 255 13.32 16.73 -8.41
N SER A 256 13.49 16.17 -9.61
CA SER A 256 12.38 15.78 -10.47
C SER A 256 12.11 14.28 -10.37
N PHE A 257 10.83 13.90 -10.45
CA PHE A 257 10.39 12.54 -10.69
C PHE A 257 9.61 12.46 -12.00
N ASP A 258 10.09 11.61 -12.90
CA ASP A 258 9.38 11.21 -14.11
C ASP A 258 8.90 9.78 -13.95
N VAL A 259 7.59 9.61 -13.80
CA VAL A 259 6.95 8.33 -13.50
C VAL A 259 6.13 7.88 -14.69
N THR A 260 6.35 6.66 -15.17
CA THR A 260 5.39 5.96 -16.03
C THR A 260 4.72 4.86 -15.22
N PHE A 261 3.40 4.92 -15.10
CA PHE A 261 2.60 3.98 -14.33
C PHE A 261 1.55 3.34 -15.22
N VAL A 262 1.67 2.03 -15.45
CA VAL A 262 0.74 1.26 -16.29
C VAL A 262 0.34 0.00 -15.55
N GLY A 263 -0.96 -0.17 -15.33
CA GLY A 263 -1.46 -1.25 -14.48
C GLY A 263 -1.06 -1.03 -13.03
N ARG A 264 -0.13 -1.88 -12.55
CA ARG A 264 0.64 -1.66 -11.32
C ARG A 264 2.16 -1.76 -11.51
N HIS A 265 2.62 -1.60 -12.76
CA HIS A 265 4.02 -1.52 -13.08
C HIS A 265 4.47 -0.06 -13.11
N VAL A 266 5.61 0.20 -12.47
CA VAL A 266 6.14 1.56 -12.33
C VAL A 266 7.55 1.64 -12.90
N THR A 267 7.76 2.66 -13.72
CA THR A 267 9.09 3.15 -14.09
C THR A 267 9.27 4.51 -13.46
N VAL A 268 10.38 4.73 -12.74
CA VAL A 268 10.69 6.01 -12.10
C VAL A 268 12.09 6.43 -12.52
N LEU A 269 12.19 7.63 -13.09
CA LEU A 269 13.43 8.36 -13.18
C LEU A 269 13.42 9.47 -12.13
N ARG A 270 14.54 9.65 -11.43
CA ARG A 270 14.76 10.78 -10.55
C ARG A 270 15.95 11.59 -11.06
N ASP A 271 15.75 12.89 -11.31
CA ASP A 271 16.75 13.76 -11.95
C ASP A 271 17.34 13.14 -13.22
N GLY A 272 16.49 12.49 -14.02
CA GLY A 272 16.87 11.79 -15.25
C GLY A 272 17.60 10.46 -15.07
N LYS A 273 17.85 10.00 -13.84
CA LYS A 273 18.49 8.70 -13.55
C LYS A 273 17.45 7.63 -13.27
N MET A 274 17.64 6.43 -13.79
CA MET A 274 16.73 5.30 -13.57
C MET A 274 16.79 4.84 -12.10
N TYR A 275 15.64 4.82 -11.42
CA TYR A 275 15.48 4.32 -10.06
C TYR A 275 14.74 2.99 -10.04
N HIS A 276 13.65 2.89 -10.79
CA HIS A 276 12.85 1.68 -10.94
C HIS A 276 12.54 1.48 -12.42
N ASP A 277 12.84 0.30 -12.97
CA ASP A 277 12.60 -0.01 -14.38
C ASP A 277 11.45 -1.02 -14.51
N ASN A 278 10.25 -0.52 -14.81
CA ASN A 278 9.02 -1.29 -15.04
C ASN A 278 8.76 -2.41 -14.00
N VAL A 279 8.96 -2.11 -12.72
CA VAL A 279 8.78 -3.10 -11.64
C VAL A 279 7.31 -3.23 -11.23
N GLU A 280 6.84 -4.46 -10.95
CA GLU A 280 5.51 -4.71 -10.42
C GLU A 280 5.43 -4.32 -8.94
N ILE A 281 4.57 -3.36 -8.58
CA ILE A 281 4.27 -3.12 -7.16
C ILE A 281 3.36 -4.23 -6.65
N PRO A 282 3.72 -5.00 -5.61
CA PRO A 282 2.96 -6.20 -5.23
C PRO A 282 1.51 -5.95 -4.84
N GLY A 283 1.24 -4.81 -4.20
CA GLY A 283 -0.06 -4.35 -3.73
C GLY A 283 0.04 -2.89 -3.24
N PRO A 284 -1.04 -2.33 -2.66
CA PRO A 284 -1.01 -0.98 -2.10
C PRO A 284 0.07 -0.84 -1.02
N THR A 285 0.64 0.36 -0.86
CA THR A 285 1.53 0.69 0.26
C THR A 285 0.73 1.20 1.45
N GLY A 286 1.38 1.33 2.61
CA GLY A 286 0.78 1.99 3.76
C GLY A 286 0.34 3.41 3.39
N GLY A 287 -0.74 3.90 3.99
CA GLY A 287 -1.30 5.23 3.68
C GLY A 287 -2.23 5.26 2.47
N ALA A 288 -2.47 4.12 1.80
CA ALA A 288 -3.45 4.03 0.71
C ALA A 288 -4.85 4.57 1.11
N LEU A 289 -5.56 5.16 0.16
CA LEU A 289 -6.91 5.68 0.37
C LEU A 289 -7.98 4.60 0.38
N ASP A 290 -7.77 3.55 -0.40
CA ASP A 290 -8.67 2.41 -0.54
C ASP A 290 -7.91 1.20 -1.14
N SER A 291 -8.54 0.02 -1.12
CA SER A 291 -7.97 -1.22 -1.67
C SER A 291 -8.51 -1.57 -3.07
N ASN A 292 -9.07 -0.61 -3.81
CA ASN A 292 -9.67 -0.87 -5.11
C ASN A 292 -8.63 -0.76 -6.24
N GLU A 293 -7.67 -1.69 -6.27
CA GLU A 293 -6.53 -1.62 -7.19
C GLU A 293 -6.92 -1.57 -8.68
N SER A 294 -8.11 -2.05 -9.07
CA SER A 294 -8.61 -1.97 -10.45
C SER A 294 -9.06 -0.58 -10.87
N GLU A 295 -9.45 0.29 -9.92
CA GLU A 295 -10.19 1.52 -10.19
C GLU A 295 -9.28 2.74 -10.34
N PRO A 296 -9.60 3.68 -11.25
CA PRO A 296 -8.87 4.95 -11.34
C PRO A 296 -8.78 5.64 -9.98
N GLY A 297 -7.65 6.27 -9.71
CA GLY A 297 -7.38 6.91 -8.42
C GLY A 297 -6.71 8.28 -8.57
N PRO A 298 -6.80 9.14 -7.55
CA PRO A 298 -6.19 10.46 -7.59
C PRO A 298 -4.67 10.38 -7.44
N PHE A 299 -3.94 11.49 -7.67
CA PHE A 299 -2.67 11.67 -6.99
C PHE A 299 -2.94 12.14 -5.57
N PHE A 300 -2.17 11.65 -4.61
CA PHE A 300 -2.28 12.01 -3.20
C PHE A 300 -0.87 12.38 -2.70
N LEU A 301 -0.75 13.54 -2.05
CA LEU A 301 0.49 14.01 -1.45
C LEU A 301 0.34 14.00 0.07
N GLN A 302 1.27 13.32 0.73
CA GLN A 302 1.27 13.18 2.17
C GLN A 302 1.73 14.49 2.83
N GLY A 303 0.83 15.12 3.58
CA GLY A 303 1.09 16.35 4.33
C GLY A 303 1.04 16.18 5.86
N ASP A 304 0.60 15.01 6.34
CA ASP A 304 0.53 14.68 7.76
C ASP A 304 1.90 14.40 8.41
N HIS A 305 2.97 14.39 7.61
CA HIS A 305 4.35 14.36 8.05
C HIS A 305 4.98 15.77 8.15
N HIS A 306 6.13 15.87 8.81
CA HIS A 306 6.78 17.14 9.12
C HIS A 306 7.71 17.60 7.99
N GLY A 307 7.91 18.91 7.92
CA GLY A 307 8.74 19.59 6.93
C GLY A 307 7.93 20.51 6.05
N VAL A 308 8.49 21.69 5.74
CA VAL A 308 7.92 22.59 4.73
C VAL A 308 8.30 22.06 3.36
N ILE A 309 7.38 21.33 2.72
CA ILE A 309 7.64 20.63 1.46
C ILE A 309 6.96 21.39 0.33
N ALA A 310 7.68 21.61 -0.76
CA ALA A 310 7.19 22.34 -1.93
C ALA A 310 7.20 21.44 -3.17
N TYR A 311 6.15 21.58 -3.98
CA TYR A 311 5.99 20.89 -5.25
C TYR A 311 5.77 21.90 -6.36
N ARG A 312 6.27 21.61 -7.56
CA ARG A 312 6.00 22.42 -8.76
C ARG A 312 6.06 21.57 -10.02
N ASN A 313 5.73 22.19 -11.15
CA ASN A 313 5.79 21.56 -12.48
C ASN A 313 5.07 20.20 -12.54
N ILE A 314 3.91 20.11 -11.87
CA ILE A 314 3.13 18.87 -11.83
C ILE A 314 2.39 18.72 -13.14
N THR A 315 2.79 17.78 -14.00
CA THR A 315 2.14 17.54 -15.29
C THR A 315 1.81 16.07 -15.51
N ILE A 316 0.74 15.83 -16.26
CA ILE A 316 0.28 14.48 -16.57
C ILE A 316 0.06 14.29 -18.07
N SER A 317 0.41 13.11 -18.57
CA SER A 317 -0.05 12.57 -19.84
C SER A 317 -0.82 11.27 -19.61
N VAL A 318 -1.91 11.08 -20.33
CA VAL A 318 -2.72 9.84 -20.28
C VAL A 318 -2.68 9.13 -21.63
N PRO A 319 -3.05 7.84 -21.72
CA PRO A 319 -3.13 7.15 -23.00
C PRO A 319 -4.05 7.88 -23.97
N LYS A 320 -3.66 7.97 -25.24
CA LYS A 320 -4.60 8.41 -26.28
C LYS A 320 -5.65 7.31 -26.48
N LYS A 321 -6.90 7.74 -26.59
CA LYS A 321 -8.01 6.87 -27.05
C LYS A 321 -7.83 6.53 -28.52
#